data_AF-A0A8S1MVH4-F1
#
_entry.id   AF-A0A8S1MVH4-F1
#
_cell.length_a   1.000
_cell.length_b   1.000
_cell.length_c   1.000
_cell.angle_alpha   90.00
_cell.angle_beta   90.00
_cell.angle_gamma   90.00
#
_symmetry.space_group_name_H-M   'P 1'
#
loop_
_entity.id
_entity.type
_entity.pdbx_description
1 polymer ?
#
loop_
_entity_poly.entity_id
_entity_poly.type
_entity_poly.pdbx_seq_one_letter_code
_entity_poly.pdbx_strand_id
1 'polypeptide(L)'
;MYILILLEIILVTIYCAKIINNICCKDVNFIVKVTCLISWLTNFILLILLPLDNYITFKDQETYSNQNGLEVHSREYEAIANIYQILYWANFILCWTIILIMQEYEEAIDLNQTSKFMRSLINNGKFFLVIGIAGIIFVVILLITGQA
;
A
#
# COMPACT_ATOMS: atom_id res chain seq x y z
N MET A 1 15.87 -0.28 -18.14
CA MET A 1 14.69 0.20 -17.39
C MET A 1 14.73 -0.20 -15.92
N TYR A 2 14.92 -1.48 -15.58
CA TYR A 2 15.02 -1.93 -14.17
C TYR A 2 16.07 -1.19 -13.31
N ILE A 3 17.26 -0.90 -13.87
CA ILE A 3 18.32 -0.15 -13.15
C ILE A 3 17.87 1.29 -12.84
N LEU A 4 17.15 1.94 -13.76
CA LEU A 4 16.65 3.30 -13.56
C LEU A 4 15.61 3.32 -12.44
N ILE A 5 14.70 2.35 -12.43
CA ILE A 5 13.68 2.20 -11.39
C ILE A 5 14.33 1.94 -10.03
N LEU A 6 15.33 1.06 -9.98
CA LEU A 6 16.07 0.81 -8.73
C LEU A 6 16.73 2.10 -8.21
N LEU A 7 17.34 2.88 -9.10
CA LEU A 7 17.95 4.16 -8.75
C LEU A 7 16.90 5.18 -8.28
N GLU A 8 15.75 5.26 -8.93
CA GLU A 8 14.63 6.13 -8.52
C GLU A 8 14.09 5.74 -7.14
N ILE A 9 13.88 4.45 -6.87
CA ILE A 9 13.44 3.96 -5.56
C ILE A 9 14.44 4.36 -4.47
N ILE A 10 15.75 4.20 -4.72
CA ILE A 10 16.80 4.58 -3.77
C ILE A 10 16.77 6.09 -3.52
N LEU A 11 16.71 6.91 -4.57
CA LEU A 11 16.69 8.36 -4.45
C LEU A 11 15.46 8.86 -3.70
N VAL A 12 14.27 8.34 -4.04
CA VAL A 12 13.01 8.68 -3.36
C VAL A 12 13.06 8.24 -1.91
N THR A 13 13.60 7.07 -1.61
CA THR A 13 13.79 6.60 -0.22
C THR A 13 14.66 7.53 0.60
N ILE A 14 15.82 7.92 0.07
CA ILE A 14 16.73 8.86 0.75
C ILE A 14 16.04 10.22 0.95
N TYR A 15 15.32 10.70 -0.07
CA TYR A 15 14.64 11.99 -0.02
C TYR A 15 13.49 11.99 1.01
N CYS A 16 12.62 10.98 0.99
CA CYS A 16 11.54 10.82 1.97
C CYS A 16 12.09 10.69 3.38
N ALA A 17 13.14 9.88 3.61
CA ALA A 17 13.76 9.73 4.92
C ALA A 17 14.32 11.06 5.44
N LYS A 18 14.97 11.85 4.56
CA LYS A 18 15.49 13.17 4.91
C LYS A 18 14.37 14.15 5.25
N ILE A 19 13.27 14.14 4.49
CA ILE A 19 12.10 14.98 4.76
C ILE A 19 11.48 14.62 6.11
N ILE A 20 11.19 13.33 6.34
CA ILE A 20 10.57 12.87 7.59
C ILE A 20 11.45 13.25 8.78
N ASN A 21 12.77 13.07 8.69
CA ASN A 21 13.66 13.46 9.77
C ASN A 21 13.73 14.98 10.00
N ASN A 22 13.52 15.78 8.95
CA ASN A 22 13.53 17.24 9.05
C ASN A 22 12.20 17.81 9.59
N ILE A 23 11.07 17.19 9.23
CA ILE A 23 9.72 17.66 9.62
C ILE A 23 9.29 17.11 10.97
N CYS A 24 9.61 15.86 11.28
CA CYS A 24 9.20 15.26 12.55
C CYS A 24 9.92 15.89 13.74
N CYS A 25 9.18 16.14 14.82
CA CYS A 25 9.76 16.50 16.11
C CYS A 25 10.78 15.43 16.56
N LYS A 26 11.83 15.88 17.27
CA LYS A 26 12.94 15.01 17.69
C LYS A 26 12.48 13.90 18.64
N ASP A 27 11.44 14.17 19.44
CA ASP A 27 10.92 13.28 20.48
C ASP A 27 9.93 12.22 19.96
N VAL A 28 9.60 12.25 18.66
CA VAL A 28 8.71 11.25 18.05
C VAL A 28 9.40 9.89 18.01
N ASN A 29 8.66 8.85 18.42
CA ASN A 29 9.13 7.46 18.42
C ASN A 29 9.62 7.05 17.02
N PHE A 30 10.77 6.38 16.97
CA PHE A 30 11.37 5.88 15.74
C PHE A 30 10.42 4.99 14.92
N ILE A 31 9.58 4.18 15.59
CA ILE A 31 8.62 3.30 14.92
C ILE A 31 7.63 4.11 14.08
N VAL A 32 7.14 5.25 14.59
CA VAL A 32 6.23 6.14 13.86
C VAL A 32 6.90 6.71 12.61
N LYS A 33 8.18 7.09 12.71
CA LYS A 33 8.96 7.59 11.57
C LYS A 33 9.14 6.53 10.49
N VAL A 34 9.43 5.29 10.88
CA VAL A 34 9.55 4.15 9.95
C VAL A 34 8.22 3.84 9.29
N THR A 35 7.11 3.78 10.03
CA THR A 35 5.79 3.53 9.44
C THR A 35 5.39 4.62 8.46
N CYS A 36 5.66 5.89 8.78
CA CYS A 36 5.43 7.01 7.87
C CYS A 36 6.26 6.87 6.58
N LEU A 37 7.54 6.49 6.69
CA LEU A 37 8.40 6.25 5.54
C LEU A 37 7.86 5.12 4.66
N ILE A 38 7.49 3.98 5.27
CA ILE A 38 6.92 2.84 4.54
C ILE A 38 5.62 3.26 3.84
N SER A 39 4.75 4.03 4.51
CA SER A 39 3.52 4.56 3.92
C SER A 39 3.79 5.34 2.64
N TRP A 40 4.70 6.32 2.72
CA TRP A 40 5.02 7.17 1.60
C TRP A 40 5.67 6.38 0.47
N LEU A 41 6.63 5.52 0.80
CA LEU A 41 7.30 4.67 -0.18
C LEU A 41 6.32 3.75 -0.91
N THR A 42 5.37 3.14 -0.21
CA THR A 42 4.40 2.23 -0.85
C THR A 42 3.57 2.99 -1.89
N ASN A 43 3.18 4.25 -1.61
CA ASN A 43 2.45 5.09 -2.56
C ASN A 43 3.34 5.56 -3.72
N PHE A 44 4.60 5.95 -3.46
CA PHE A 44 5.52 6.37 -4.53
C PHE A 44 5.95 5.21 -5.43
N ILE A 45 6.17 4.02 -4.88
CA ILE A 45 6.57 2.83 -5.66
C ILE A 45 5.48 2.47 -6.68
N LEU A 46 4.19 2.59 -6.34
CA LEU A 46 3.09 2.41 -7.30
C LEU A 46 3.23 3.35 -8.50
N LEU A 47 3.59 4.61 -8.27
CA LEU A 47 3.78 5.59 -9.34
C LEU A 47 5.06 5.35 -10.14
N ILE A 48 6.15 4.97 -9.48
CA ILE A 48 7.45 4.67 -10.11
C ILE A 48 7.36 3.40 -10.97
N LEU A 49 6.50 2.44 -10.63
CA LEU A 49 6.31 1.23 -11.42
C LEU A 49 5.52 1.47 -12.71
N LEU A 50 4.78 2.59 -12.82
CA LEU A 50 3.90 2.87 -13.96
C LEU A 50 4.60 2.84 -15.33
N PRO A 51 5.79 3.43 -15.53
CA PRO A 51 6.49 3.34 -16.81
C PRO A 51 6.89 1.91 -17.17
N LEU A 52 7.25 1.10 -16.16
CA LEU A 52 7.59 -0.31 -16.35
C LEU A 52 6.36 -1.13 -16.72
N ASP A 53 5.25 -0.91 -16.02
CA ASP A 53 3.96 -1.52 -16.34
C ASP A 53 3.58 -1.30 -17.81
N ASN A 54 3.53 -0.03 -18.23
CA ASN A 54 3.22 0.33 -19.62
C ASN A 54 4.15 -0.37 -20.63
N TYR A 55 5.46 -0.36 -20.38
CA TYR A 55 6.43 -1.02 -21.26
C TYR A 55 6.17 -2.52 -21.39
N ILE A 56 5.85 -3.21 -20.28
CA ILE A 56 5.56 -4.64 -20.30
C ILE A 56 4.23 -4.91 -21.02
N THR A 57 3.19 -4.11 -20.76
CA THR A 57 1.89 -4.24 -21.45
C THR A 57 2.04 -4.09 -22.96
N PHE A 58 2.78 -3.08 -23.43
CA PHE A 58 3.00 -2.89 -24.88
C PHE A 58 3.79 -4.05 -25.50
N LYS A 59 4.81 -4.56 -24.81
CA LYS A 59 5.60 -5.71 -25.27
C LYS A 59 4.76 -7.00 -25.35
N ASP A 60 3.86 -7.21 -24.39
CA ASP A 60 2.95 -8.37 -24.35
C ASP A 60 1.94 -8.30 -25.51
N GLN A 61 1.37 -7.12 -25.78
CA GLN A 61 0.44 -6.88 -26.88
C GLN A 61 1.07 -7.11 -28.27
N GLU A 62 2.33 -6.69 -28.46
CA GLU A 62 3.06 -6.96 -29.70
C GLU A 62 3.29 -8.46 -29.90
N THR A 63 3.61 -9.17 -28.82
CA THR A 63 3.82 -10.63 -28.85
C THR A 63 2.51 -11.37 -29.20
N TYR A 64 1.39 -10.96 -28.61
CA TYR A 64 0.06 -11.49 -28.92
C TYR A 64 -0.31 -11.33 -30.39
N SER A 65 -0.07 -10.13 -30.94
CA SER A 65 -0.35 -9.80 -32.35
C SER A 65 0.45 -10.68 -33.32
N ASN A 66 1.69 -11.02 -32.95
CA ASN A 66 2.57 -11.86 -33.75
C ASN A 66 2.24 -13.37 -33.66
N GLN A 67 1.50 -13.81 -32.64
CA GLN A 67 1.16 -15.23 -32.39
C GLN A 67 -0.27 -15.61 -32.83
N ASN A 68 -0.87 -14.87 -33.78
CA ASN A 68 -2.21 -15.12 -34.30
C ASN A 68 -3.32 -15.18 -33.23
N GLY A 69 -3.19 -14.39 -32.16
CA GLY A 69 -4.25 -14.24 -31.16
C GLY A 69 -4.30 -15.31 -30.06
N LEU A 70 -3.22 -16.09 -29.87
CA LEU A 70 -3.09 -16.93 -28.69
C LEU A 70 -2.77 -16.03 -27.47
N GLU A 71 -3.68 -15.97 -26.49
CA GLU A 71 -3.47 -15.22 -25.24
C GLU A 71 -2.36 -15.91 -24.41
N VAL A 72 -1.11 -15.47 -24.61
CA VAL A 72 0.03 -15.92 -23.83
C VAL A 72 0.60 -14.71 -23.10
N HIS A 73 0.19 -14.54 -21.85
CA HIS A 73 0.80 -13.53 -20.99
C HIS A 73 2.22 -13.92 -20.63
N SER A 74 3.14 -12.96 -20.78
CA SER A 74 4.51 -13.15 -20.35
C SER A 74 4.60 -13.24 -18.83
N ARG A 75 5.58 -14.01 -18.35
CA ARG A 75 5.90 -14.11 -16.91
C ARG A 75 6.19 -12.73 -16.28
N GLU A 76 6.71 -11.79 -17.06
CA GLU A 76 6.98 -10.43 -16.59
C GLU A 76 5.69 -9.64 -16.32
N TYR A 77 4.66 -9.83 -17.16
CA TYR A 77 3.33 -9.24 -16.97
C TYR A 77 2.67 -9.75 -15.68
N GLU A 78 2.66 -11.06 -15.47
CA GLU A 78 2.13 -11.66 -14.23
C GLU A 78 2.90 -11.18 -12.98
N ALA A 79 4.22 -11.03 -13.09
CA ALA A 79 5.03 -10.54 -11.98
C ALA A 79 4.66 -9.10 -11.58
N ILE A 80 4.46 -8.21 -12.56
CA ILE A 80 4.03 -6.83 -12.30
C ILE A 80 2.63 -6.79 -11.69
N ALA A 81 1.68 -7.55 -12.24
CA ALA A 81 0.32 -7.62 -11.71
C ALA A 81 0.32 -8.06 -10.23
N ASN A 82 1.10 -9.09 -9.89
CA ASN A 82 1.26 -9.56 -8.51
C ASN A 82 1.89 -8.50 -7.61
N ILE A 83 2.90 -7.77 -8.08
CA ILE A 83 3.52 -6.66 -7.32
C ILE A 83 2.48 -5.57 -7.02
N TYR A 84 1.67 -5.18 -8.00
CA TYR A 84 0.59 -4.21 -7.79
C TYR A 84 -0.43 -4.68 -6.76
N GLN A 85 -0.84 -5.96 -6.82
CA GLN A 85 -1.76 -6.52 -5.84
C GLN A 85 -1.17 -6.49 -4.42
N ILE A 86 0.11 -6.85 -4.27
CA ILE A 86 0.80 -6.79 -2.98
C ILE A 86 0.87 -5.35 -2.46
N LEU A 87 1.30 -4.40 -3.30
CA LEU A 87 1.41 -2.99 -2.92
C LEU A 87 0.05 -2.39 -2.56
N TYR A 88 -0.99 -2.73 -3.32
CA TYR A 88 -2.36 -2.30 -3.04
C TYR A 88 -2.83 -2.78 -1.67
N TRP A 89 -2.73 -4.08 -1.39
CA TRP A 89 -3.19 -4.63 -0.11
C TRP A 89 -2.32 -4.15 1.06
N ALA A 90 -1.02 -4.01 0.86
CA ALA A 90 -0.12 -3.43 1.87
C ALA A 90 -0.52 -1.99 2.19
N ASN A 91 -0.75 -1.15 1.17
CA ASN A 91 -1.18 0.23 1.36
C ASN A 91 -2.57 0.30 2.01
N PHE A 92 -3.48 -0.60 1.62
CA PHE A 92 -4.81 -0.68 2.22
C PHE A 92 -4.73 -0.95 3.73
N ILE A 93 -4.03 -2.00 4.15
CA ILE A 93 -3.87 -2.34 5.57
C ILE A 93 -3.15 -1.21 6.32
N LEU A 94 -2.14 -0.62 5.70
CA LEU A 94 -1.34 0.40 6.33
C LEU A 94 -2.15 1.69 6.56
N CYS A 95 -2.89 2.17 5.57
CA CYS A 95 -3.71 3.39 5.67
C CYS A 95 -4.97 3.18 6.50
N TRP A 96 -5.67 2.06 6.30
CA TRP A 96 -6.97 1.84 6.91
C TRP A 96 -6.91 1.15 8.27
N THR A 97 -5.76 0.64 8.70
CA THR A 97 -5.61 -0.03 10.01
C THR A 97 -4.44 0.54 10.79
N ILE A 98 -3.21 0.42 10.28
CA ILE A 98 -1.99 0.71 11.06
C ILE A 98 -1.92 2.19 11.43
N ILE A 99 -2.10 3.09 10.45
CA ILE A 99 -1.99 4.54 10.69
C ILE A 99 -3.05 5.02 11.69
N LEU A 100 -4.30 4.56 11.58
CA LEU A 100 -5.38 4.96 12.49
C LEU A 100 -5.11 4.52 13.94
N ILE A 101 -4.62 3.29 14.13
CA ILE A 101 -4.25 2.78 15.46
C ILE A 101 -3.06 3.60 16.01
N MET A 102 -2.06 3.90 15.18
CA MET A 102 -0.90 4.69 15.61
C MET A 102 -1.27 6.12 15.98
N GLN A 103 -2.19 6.75 15.23
CA GLN A 103 -2.66 8.10 15.52
C GLN A 103 -3.33 8.16 16.90
N GLU A 104 -4.29 7.27 17.17
CA GLU A 104 -4.94 7.22 18.49
C GLU A 104 -3.97 6.83 19.62
N TYR A 105 -2.97 5.99 19.33
CA TYR A 105 -1.97 5.59 20.32
C TYR A 105 -1.12 6.78 20.80
N GLU A 106 -0.73 7.65 19.87
CA GLU A 106 0.03 8.86 20.18
C GLU A 106 -0.85 9.93 20.85
N GLU A 107 -2.11 10.07 20.44
CA GLU A 107 -3.08 11.00 21.06
C GLU A 107 -3.53 10.57 22.47
N ALA A 108 -3.43 9.29 22.82
CA ALA A 108 -3.80 8.81 24.15
C ALA A 108 -2.93 9.46 25.24
N ILE A 109 -3.57 9.91 26.33
CA ILE A 109 -2.91 10.53 27.49
C ILE A 109 -2.41 9.47 28.50
N ASP A 110 -2.78 8.20 28.32
CA ASP A 110 -2.50 7.14 29.28
C ASP A 110 -0.98 6.88 29.44
N LEU A 111 -0.48 6.80 30.68
CA LEU A 111 0.95 6.63 30.95
C LEU A 111 1.46 5.22 30.66
N ASN A 112 0.58 4.21 30.70
CA ASN A 112 0.95 2.81 30.46
C ASN A 112 0.77 2.44 28.98
N GLN A 113 1.84 1.98 28.33
CA GLN A 113 1.86 1.68 26.89
C GLN A 113 0.86 0.58 26.49
N THR A 114 0.65 -0.42 27.34
CA THR A 114 -0.29 -1.51 27.05
C THR A 114 -1.74 -1.03 27.06
N SER A 115 -2.10 -0.16 28.01
CA SER A 115 -3.44 0.42 28.05
C SER A 115 -3.69 1.38 26.89
N LYS A 116 -2.68 2.14 26.48
CA LYS A 116 -2.75 2.99 25.27
C LYS A 116 -3.08 2.17 24.02
N PHE A 117 -2.35 1.07 23.81
CA PHE A 117 -2.56 0.23 22.63
C PHE A 117 -3.93 -0.43 22.62
N MET A 118 -4.35 -1.03 23.74
CA MET A 118 -5.68 -1.65 23.85
C MET A 118 -6.80 -0.64 23.65
N ARG A 119 -6.66 0.57 24.20
CA ARG A 119 -7.65 1.64 24.02
C ARG A 119 -7.76 2.06 22.56
N SER A 120 -6.63 2.32 21.90
CA SER A 120 -6.59 2.66 20.48
C SER A 120 -7.25 1.58 19.63
N LEU A 121 -7.01 0.30 19.94
CA LEU A 121 -7.62 -0.82 19.21
C LEU A 121 -9.14 -0.88 19.41
N ILE A 122 -9.64 -0.69 20.64
CA ILE A 122 -11.07 -0.75 20.96
C ILE A 122 -11.83 0.40 20.30
N ASN A 123 -11.27 1.61 20.35
CA ASN A 123 -11.87 2.80 19.77
C ASN A 123 -11.96 2.71 18.25
N ASN A 124 -10.86 2.36 17.59
CA ASN A 124 -10.84 2.13 16.15
C ASN A 124 -11.62 0.86 15.75
N GLY A 125 -11.80 -0.09 16.68
CA GLY A 125 -12.53 -1.33 16.46
C GLY A 125 -13.97 -1.11 16.00
N LYS A 126 -14.65 -0.06 16.47
CA LYS A 126 -16.01 0.30 15.99
C LYS A 126 -15.99 0.69 14.52
N PHE A 127 -15.02 1.50 14.11
CA PHE A 127 -14.84 1.90 12.71
C PHE A 127 -14.52 0.69 11.83
N PHE A 128 -13.61 -0.19 12.27
CA PHE A 128 -13.29 -1.42 11.55
C PHE A 128 -14.50 -2.35 11.40
N LEU A 129 -15.33 -2.46 12.44
CA LEU A 129 -16.54 -3.27 12.41
C LEU A 129 -17.54 -2.72 11.37
N VAL A 130 -17.79 -1.42 11.36
CA VAL A 130 -18.69 -0.78 10.38
C VAL A 130 -18.18 -0.99 8.95
N ILE A 131 -16.90 -0.74 8.68
CA ILE A 131 -16.31 -0.97 7.35
C ILE A 131 -16.36 -2.45 6.97
N GLY A 132 -16.06 -3.35 7.91
CA GLY A 132 -16.12 -4.79 7.67
C GLY A 132 -17.52 -5.26 7.29
N ILE A 133 -18.55 -4.81 8.01
CA ILE A 133 -19.95 -5.12 7.67
C ILE A 133 -20.31 -4.52 6.30
N ALA A 134 -19.97 -3.27 6.04
CA ALA A 134 -20.25 -2.63 4.75
C ALA A 134 -19.56 -3.37 3.59
N GLY A 135 -18.31 -3.80 3.77
CA GLY A 135 -17.55 -4.59 2.81
C GLY A 135 -18.18 -5.96 2.54
N ILE A 136 -18.63 -6.67 3.59
CA ILE A 136 -19.33 -7.95 3.43
C ILE A 136 -20.65 -7.76 2.68
N ILE A 137 -21.44 -6.75 3.03
CA ILE A 137 -22.70 -6.44 2.34
C ILE A 137 -22.43 -6.16 0.86
N PHE A 138 -21.40 -5.36 0.55
CA PHE A 138 -20.99 -5.06 -0.81
C PHE A 138 -20.62 -6.31 -1.60
N VAL A 139 -19.81 -7.21 -1.04
CA VAL A 139 -19.44 -8.49 -1.67
C VAL A 139 -20.68 -9.36 -1.91
N VAL A 140 -21.58 -9.46 -0.94
CA VAL A 140 -22.84 -10.22 -1.09
C VAL A 140 -23.69 -9.64 -2.22
N ILE A 141 -23.79 -8.32 -2.33
CA ILE A 141 -24.51 -7.65 -3.43
C ILE A 141 -23.88 -7.99 -4.78
N LEU A 142 -22.54 -7.92 -4.90
CA LEU A 142 -21.84 -8.27 -6.15
C LEU A 142 -22.09 -9.72 -6.55
N LEU A 143 -22.05 -10.65 -5.60
CA LEU A 143 -22.33 -12.07 -5.84
C LEU A 143 -23.77 -12.31 -6.31
N ILE A 144 -24.75 -11.61 -5.74
CA ILE A 144 -26.17 -11.73 -6.14
C ILE A 144 -26.42 -11.11 -7.52
N THR A 145 -25.78 -9.97 -7.80
CA THR A 145 -25.96 -9.24 -9.06
C THR A 145 -25.18 -9.82 -10.23
N GLY A 146 -24.29 -10.80 -9.98
CA GLY A 146 -23.50 -11.47 -11.01
C GLY A 146 -22.46 -10.56 -11.67
N GLN A 147 -22.07 -9.46 -11.00
CA GLN A 147 -21.04 -8.53 -11.48
C GLN A 147 -19.66 -8.83 -10.88
N ALA A 148 -19.50 -10.02 -10.28
CA ALA A 148 -18.26 -10.51 -9.71
C ALA A 148 -17.42 -11.29 -10.74
#